data_AF-A0A2U3W369-F1
#
_entry.id   AF-A0A2U3W369-F1
#
_cell.length_a   1.000
_cell.length_b   1.000
_cell.length_c   1.000
_cell.angle_alpha   90.00
_cell.angle_beta   90.00
_cell.angle_gamma   90.00
#
_symmetry.space_group_name_H-M   'P 1'
#
loop_
_entity.id
_entity.type
_entity.pdbx_description
1 polymer ?
#
loop_
_entity_poly.entity_id
_entity_poly.type
_entity_poly.pdbx_seq_one_letter_code
_entity_poly.pdbx_strand_id
1 'polypeptide(L)'
;MAGLRRPQPGCYCRTAAAVNLLLGVFQVLLPCCRPGGAQGQAIEPLPNVVELWQAEEGELLLPTQGDSEENMEEHSQEQSFSDKLFSGKGLHFQPSVLDFGIQFLGHPAAKILYAYNPSRDSEVVVNSVFTAARHFHVPPVHCRVIPAMGKTSFRIIFLPTEEGSIESSLFINTSSYGVLPYHVSGIGTRRISTEGSAKQLPNTYFLLPQVQSIQLSQTQ
;
A
#
# COMPACT_ATOMS: atom_id res chain seq x y z
N MET A 1 -35.18 48.02 37.61
CA MET A 1 -35.13 48.03 39.09
C MET A 1 -34.70 46.63 39.51
N ALA A 2 -33.40 46.41 39.74
CA ALA A 2 -32.76 46.34 41.07
C ALA A 2 -33.30 45.16 41.93
N GLY A 3 -32.52 44.20 42.41
CA GLY A 3 -31.06 44.13 42.47
C GLY A 3 -30.51 42.80 43.00
N LEU A 4 -29.18 42.82 43.14
CA LEU A 4 -28.29 41.76 43.62
C LEU A 4 -28.69 41.13 44.96
N ARG A 5 -28.40 39.83 45.11
CA ARG A 5 -27.94 39.26 46.37
C ARG A 5 -26.59 38.57 46.21
N ARG A 6 -25.57 39.11 46.88
CA ARG A 6 -24.41 38.37 47.38
C ARG A 6 -24.80 37.64 48.68
N PRO A 7 -24.06 36.58 49.03
CA PRO A 7 -23.06 36.76 50.10
C PRO A 7 -21.67 36.19 49.75
N GLN A 8 -20.66 36.81 50.36
CA GLN A 8 -19.27 36.39 50.63
C GLN A 8 -19.13 36.43 52.18
N PRO A 9 -18.04 36.02 52.87
CA PRO A 9 -16.85 35.23 52.53
C PRO A 9 -16.48 34.15 53.60
N GLY A 10 -15.43 33.35 53.37
CA GLY A 10 -14.78 32.48 54.37
C GLY A 10 -13.72 31.61 53.68
N CYS A 11 -12.48 32.05 53.41
CA CYS A 11 -11.33 32.32 54.29
C CYS A 11 -10.53 31.05 54.70
N TYR A 12 -9.40 30.88 54.01
CA TYR A 12 -8.18 30.07 54.28
C TYR A 12 -8.24 28.53 54.38
N CYS A 13 -7.54 27.86 53.44
CA CYS A 13 -6.27 27.14 53.66
C CYS A 13 -5.84 26.48 52.33
N ARG A 14 -4.81 27.03 51.68
CA ARG A 14 -3.41 26.59 51.75
C ARG A 14 -3.06 25.49 50.72
N THR A 15 -2.21 25.91 49.77
CA THR A 15 -1.06 25.14 49.26
C THR A 15 -1.32 23.74 48.71
N ALA A 16 -1.89 23.64 47.50
CA ALA A 16 -1.73 22.43 46.68
C ALA A 16 -1.99 22.61 45.16
N ALA A 17 -2.59 23.71 44.70
CA ALA A 17 -3.06 23.80 43.31
C ALA A 17 -2.14 24.56 42.33
N ALA A 18 -1.03 25.14 42.81
CA ALA A 18 -0.15 25.98 41.98
C ALA A 18 0.94 25.21 41.22
N VAL A 19 1.11 23.90 41.44
CA VAL A 19 2.18 23.10 40.81
C VAL A 19 1.74 22.42 39.51
N ASN A 20 0.41 22.28 39.26
CA ASN A 20 -0.09 21.56 38.09
C ASN A 20 -0.34 22.43 36.84
N LEU A 21 -0.18 23.75 36.93
CA LEU A 21 -0.36 24.65 35.77
C LEU A 21 0.94 24.87 34.97
N LEU A 22 2.10 24.56 35.55
CA LEU A 22 3.41 24.64 34.86
C LEU A 22 3.81 23.33 34.16
N LEU A 23 3.22 22.19 34.52
CA LEU A 23 3.50 20.90 33.87
C LEU A 23 2.56 20.59 32.68
N GLY A 24 1.41 21.25 32.59
CA GLY A 24 0.43 21.07 31.51
C GLY A 24 0.70 21.87 30.23
N VAL A 25 1.52 22.93 30.30
CA VAL A 25 1.84 23.79 29.15
C VAL A 25 3.09 23.29 28.39
N PHE A 26 3.92 22.46 29.01
CA PHE A 26 5.16 21.94 28.40
C PHE A 26 4.97 20.69 27.53
N GLN A 27 3.76 20.11 27.46
CA GLN A 27 3.46 18.99 26.55
C GLN A 27 2.81 19.42 25.21
N VAL A 28 2.60 20.73 24.99
CA VAL A 28 1.98 21.22 23.75
C VAL A 28 3.02 21.76 22.74
N LEU A 29 4.31 21.73 23.08
CA LEU A 29 5.39 22.28 22.25
C LEU A 29 6.65 21.39 22.22
N LEU A 30 6.53 20.11 21.85
CA LEU A 30 7.66 19.43 21.20
C LEU A 30 7.21 18.49 20.06
N PRO A 31 7.55 18.82 18.80
CA PRO A 31 7.38 17.97 17.64
C PRO A 31 8.54 16.98 17.49
N CYS A 32 8.27 15.86 16.81
CA CYS A 32 9.24 14.95 16.19
C CYS A 32 10.10 14.05 17.12
N CYS A 33 9.84 12.74 17.01
CA CYS A 33 10.77 11.60 17.12
C CYS A 33 12.05 11.73 17.97
N ARG A 34 12.11 11.00 19.11
CA ARG A 34 13.24 10.10 19.48
C ARG A 34 12.95 9.32 20.78
N PRO A 35 13.02 7.99 20.75
CA PRO A 35 13.57 7.23 21.87
C PRO A 35 15.00 6.81 21.52
N GLY A 36 15.98 7.46 22.14
CA GLY A 36 17.37 7.01 22.12
C GLY A 36 17.83 6.71 23.54
N GLY A 37 18.41 5.52 23.73
CA GLY A 37 19.42 5.30 24.76
C GLY A 37 19.02 4.40 25.94
N ALA A 38 19.15 3.09 25.76
CA ALA A 38 19.64 2.21 26.81
C ALA A 38 20.88 1.49 26.27
N GLN A 39 22.02 1.78 26.90
CA GLN A 39 23.36 1.33 26.54
C GLN A 39 23.66 0.00 27.24
N GLY A 40 24.29 -0.93 26.52
CA GLY A 40 25.18 -1.92 27.14
C GLY A 40 24.78 -3.38 27.00
N GLN A 41 25.21 -4.03 25.91
CA GLN A 41 26.14 -5.16 25.98
C GLN A 41 26.78 -5.37 24.61
N ALA A 42 28.11 -5.28 24.59
CA ALA A 42 28.94 -5.48 23.42
C ALA A 42 28.95 -6.95 23.01
N ILE A 43 28.60 -7.22 21.76
CA ILE A 43 28.99 -8.43 21.04
C ILE A 43 29.61 -7.93 19.74
N GLU A 44 30.91 -8.17 19.59
CA GLU A 44 31.65 -7.76 18.41
C GLU A 44 31.13 -8.49 17.16
N PRO A 45 30.93 -7.80 16.02
CA PRO A 45 30.60 -8.46 14.77
C PRO A 45 31.87 -9.08 14.17
N LEU A 46 31.90 -10.42 14.08
CA LEU A 46 32.85 -11.11 13.22
C LEU A 46 32.64 -10.66 11.76
N PRO A 47 33.71 -10.28 11.03
CA PRO A 47 33.64 -10.03 9.61
C PRO A 47 33.86 -11.36 8.90
N ASN A 48 32.85 -11.91 8.22
CA ASN A 48 33.16 -12.88 7.16
C ASN A 48 32.09 -12.93 6.06
N VAL A 49 32.54 -12.45 4.90
CA VAL A 49 32.27 -12.94 3.54
C VAL A 49 30.82 -12.99 3.09
N VAL A 50 30.46 -11.94 2.34
CA VAL A 50 29.47 -11.98 1.26
C VAL A 50 30.00 -12.96 0.20
N GLU A 51 29.37 -14.11 0.02
CA GLU A 51 29.55 -14.91 -1.19
C GLU A 51 28.89 -14.16 -2.35
N LEU A 52 29.70 -13.31 -2.99
CA LEU A 52 29.43 -12.78 -4.31
C LEU A 52 29.39 -14.00 -5.25
N TRP A 53 28.25 -14.27 -5.87
CA TRP A 53 28.21 -15.23 -6.98
C TRP A 53 29.12 -14.69 -8.09
N GLN A 54 30.36 -15.20 -8.14
CA GLN A 54 31.28 -15.00 -9.24
C GLN A 54 30.76 -15.87 -10.40
N ALA A 55 30.36 -15.24 -11.49
CA ALA A 55 30.20 -15.94 -12.75
C ALA A 55 31.62 -16.14 -13.31
N GLU A 56 32.09 -17.38 -13.28
CA GLU A 56 33.36 -17.82 -13.86
C GLU A 56 33.49 -17.36 -15.31
N GLU A 57 34.59 -16.66 -15.60
CA GLU A 57 35.05 -16.30 -16.94
C GLU A 57 35.33 -17.53 -17.79
N GLY A 58 34.42 -17.84 -18.71
CA GLY A 58 34.67 -18.73 -19.84
C GLY A 58 35.27 -17.96 -21.02
N GLU A 59 36.59 -17.89 -21.11
CA GLU A 59 37.28 -17.50 -22.34
C GLU A 59 37.11 -18.57 -23.41
N LEU A 60 36.48 -18.25 -24.54
CA LEU A 60 36.63 -19.04 -25.76
C LEU A 60 36.64 -18.13 -27.00
N LEU A 61 37.86 -17.67 -27.30
CA LEU A 61 38.43 -17.37 -28.61
C LEU A 61 37.47 -17.02 -29.76
N LEU A 62 37.56 -15.76 -30.19
CA LEU A 62 37.06 -15.22 -31.46
C LEU A 62 37.54 -16.05 -32.67
N PRO A 63 36.77 -16.02 -33.77
CA PRO A 63 37.29 -15.24 -34.88
C PRO A 63 36.30 -14.22 -35.45
N THR A 64 36.87 -13.04 -35.69
CA THR A 64 36.55 -11.92 -36.59
C THR A 64 35.49 -12.15 -37.67
N GLN A 65 34.57 -11.18 -37.79
CA GLN A 65 34.27 -10.40 -39.02
C GLN A 65 32.76 -10.14 -39.23
N GLY A 66 32.38 -8.86 -39.31
CA GLY A 66 31.13 -8.42 -39.93
C GLY A 66 30.48 -7.24 -39.23
N ASP A 67 30.64 -6.05 -39.83
CA ASP A 67 29.98 -4.79 -39.49
C ASP A 67 28.49 -4.92 -39.15
N SER A 68 28.07 -4.24 -38.07
CA SER A 68 26.81 -3.48 -38.02
C SER A 68 26.84 -2.56 -36.80
N GLU A 69 27.04 -1.28 -37.06
CA GLU A 69 26.85 -0.20 -36.11
C GLU A 69 25.33 -0.06 -35.84
N GLU A 70 24.85 -0.60 -34.71
CA GLU A 70 23.56 -0.20 -34.14
C GLU A 70 23.80 0.25 -32.70
N ASN A 71 23.99 1.56 -32.60
CA ASN A 71 23.82 2.40 -31.43
C ASN A 71 22.73 1.89 -30.47
N MET A 72 23.15 1.25 -29.38
CA MET A 72 22.32 0.98 -28.22
C MET A 72 22.96 1.64 -27.00
N GLU A 73 22.98 2.98 -27.04
CA GLU A 73 23.04 3.79 -25.82
C GLU A 73 21.82 3.40 -24.98
N GLU A 74 22.07 2.60 -23.93
CA GLU A 74 21.14 2.33 -22.84
C GLU A 74 20.93 3.66 -22.09
N HIS A 75 20.10 4.52 -22.70
CA HIS A 75 19.62 5.73 -22.06
C HIS A 75 18.78 5.26 -20.88
N SER A 76 19.38 5.29 -19.70
CA SER A 76 18.68 5.46 -18.44
C SER A 76 17.75 6.65 -18.65
N GLN A 77 16.50 6.36 -19.01
CA GLN A 77 15.49 7.37 -19.23
C GLN A 77 15.10 7.89 -17.85
N GLU A 78 15.97 8.71 -17.27
CA GLU A 78 15.57 9.77 -16.38
C GLU A 78 14.57 10.58 -17.18
N GLN A 79 13.29 10.21 -17.02
CA GLN A 79 12.16 10.94 -17.55
C GLN A 79 12.25 12.32 -16.94
N SER A 80 12.94 13.22 -17.64
CA SER A 80 12.95 14.64 -17.36
C SER A 80 11.49 15.06 -17.35
N PHE A 81 10.96 15.20 -16.13
CA PHE A 81 9.59 15.56 -15.84
C PHE A 81 9.40 16.99 -16.32
N SER A 82 9.12 17.17 -17.61
CA SER A 82 8.96 18.51 -18.18
C SER A 82 7.80 19.20 -17.47
N ASP A 83 8.05 20.39 -16.95
CA ASP A 83 7.16 21.23 -16.15
C ASP A 83 5.81 21.58 -16.80
N LYS A 84 5.58 21.17 -18.05
CA LYS A 84 4.38 21.49 -18.81
C LYS A 84 3.22 20.50 -18.68
N LEU A 85 3.40 19.33 -18.04
CA LEU A 85 2.29 18.37 -17.84
C LEU A 85 1.52 18.58 -16.52
N PHE A 86 2.09 19.31 -15.56
CA PHE A 86 1.56 19.47 -14.20
C PHE A 86 0.57 20.61 -14.05
N SER A 87 -0.35 20.73 -15.02
CA SER A 87 -1.47 21.68 -14.93
C SER A 87 -2.48 21.23 -13.87
N GLY A 88 -2.13 21.45 -12.59
CA GLY A 88 -3.03 21.84 -11.50
C GLY A 88 -4.18 20.91 -11.09
N LYS A 89 -4.27 19.67 -11.57
CA LYS A 89 -5.42 18.78 -11.29
C LYS A 89 -5.00 17.51 -10.56
N GLY A 90 -4.81 17.62 -9.25
CA GLY A 90 -4.70 16.46 -8.36
C GLY A 90 -3.42 15.64 -8.47
N LEU A 91 -3.49 14.39 -8.01
CA LEU A 91 -2.39 13.42 -8.11
C LEU A 91 -2.29 12.88 -9.55
N HIS A 92 -1.06 12.63 -10.01
CA HIS A 92 -0.83 11.95 -11.28
C HIS A 92 -0.76 10.43 -11.04
N PHE A 93 -1.53 9.65 -11.81
CA PHE A 93 -1.64 8.21 -11.64
C PHE A 93 -0.93 7.46 -12.78
N GLN A 94 -0.14 6.43 -12.43
CA GLN A 94 0.51 5.54 -13.39
C GLN A 94 0.21 4.07 -13.04
N PRO A 95 -0.31 3.25 -13.97
CA PRO A 95 -0.75 3.63 -15.32
C PRO A 95 -1.95 4.59 -15.30
N SER A 96 -2.29 5.21 -16.44
CA SER A 96 -3.46 6.10 -16.56
C SER A 96 -4.78 5.33 -16.40
N VAL A 97 -4.81 4.08 -16.87
CA VAL A 97 -5.90 3.11 -16.69
C VAL A 97 -5.31 1.78 -16.26
N LEU A 98 -5.96 1.10 -15.33
CA LEU A 98 -5.53 -0.20 -14.84
C LEU A 98 -6.43 -1.31 -15.38
N ASP A 99 -6.05 -1.83 -16.54
CA ASP A 99 -6.67 -3.01 -17.14
C ASP A 99 -5.96 -4.29 -16.66
N PHE A 100 -6.69 -5.25 -16.12
CA PHE A 100 -6.18 -6.55 -15.68
C PHE A 100 -6.11 -7.61 -16.79
N GLY A 101 -6.65 -7.30 -17.97
CA GLY A 101 -6.76 -8.23 -19.09
C GLY A 101 -7.61 -9.44 -18.75
N ILE A 102 -7.37 -10.55 -19.45
CA ILE A 102 -8.10 -11.81 -19.25
C ILE A 102 -7.60 -12.51 -17.98
N GLN A 103 -8.53 -12.86 -17.10
CA GLN A 103 -8.29 -13.61 -15.87
C GLN A 103 -9.31 -14.75 -15.72
N PHE A 104 -8.85 -15.88 -15.19
CA PHE A 104 -9.72 -17.02 -14.93
C PHE A 104 -10.63 -16.75 -13.73
N LEU A 105 -11.89 -17.20 -13.82
CA LEU A 105 -12.82 -17.10 -12.69
C LEU A 105 -12.23 -17.72 -11.43
N GLY A 106 -12.40 -17.04 -10.29
CA GLY A 106 -11.89 -17.47 -8.99
C GLY A 106 -10.38 -17.33 -8.79
N HIS A 107 -9.63 -16.83 -9.78
CA HIS A 107 -8.19 -16.62 -9.67
C HIS A 107 -7.88 -15.13 -9.49
N PRO A 108 -7.23 -14.73 -8.38
CA PRO A 108 -6.90 -13.33 -8.15
C PRO A 108 -5.66 -12.90 -8.96
N ALA A 109 -5.76 -11.75 -9.60
CA ALA A 109 -4.62 -11.03 -10.19
C ALA A 109 -4.39 -9.73 -9.43
N ALA A 110 -3.14 -9.27 -9.33
CA ALA A 110 -2.82 -8.01 -8.65
C ALA A 110 -1.93 -7.14 -9.52
N LYS A 111 -2.23 -5.83 -9.55
CA LYS A 111 -1.42 -4.82 -10.22
C LYS A 111 -1.15 -3.64 -9.27
N ILE A 112 -0.11 -2.87 -9.57
CA ILE A 112 0.29 -1.71 -8.79
C ILE A 112 -0.16 -0.44 -9.49
N LEU A 113 -0.86 0.42 -8.75
CA LEU A 113 -1.17 1.79 -9.13
C LEU A 113 -0.22 2.74 -8.40
N TYR A 114 0.55 3.54 -9.12
CA TYR A 114 1.37 4.60 -8.55
C TYR A 114 0.60 5.92 -8.56
N ALA A 115 0.76 6.70 -7.48
CA ALA A 115 0.25 8.06 -7.38
C ALA A 115 1.41 9.01 -7.07
N TYR A 116 1.58 10.02 -7.91
CA TYR A 116 2.63 11.02 -7.85
C TYR A 116 2.03 12.35 -7.42
N ASN A 117 2.66 13.03 -6.46
CA ASN A 117 2.30 14.36 -6.05
C ASN A 117 3.08 15.38 -6.88
N PRO A 118 2.42 16.14 -7.78
CA PRO A 118 3.12 17.13 -8.60
C PRO A 118 3.43 18.43 -7.86
N SER A 119 2.94 18.59 -6.62
CA SER A 119 3.21 19.79 -5.82
C SER A 119 4.67 19.84 -5.39
N ARG A 120 5.30 21.01 -5.55
CA ARG A 120 6.68 21.28 -5.14
C ARG A 120 6.81 21.65 -3.66
N ASP A 121 5.72 22.11 -3.06
CA ASP A 121 5.76 22.78 -1.75
C ASP A 121 4.87 22.13 -0.69
N SER A 122 3.96 21.23 -1.08
CA SER A 122 2.96 20.66 -0.17
C SER A 122 2.87 19.15 -0.30
N GLU A 123 2.76 18.47 0.83
CA GLU A 123 2.42 17.05 0.87
C GLU A 123 0.92 16.82 0.64
N VAL A 124 0.58 15.58 0.29
CA VAL A 124 -0.80 15.12 0.12
C VAL A 124 -0.99 13.88 0.96
N VAL A 125 -2.00 13.87 1.83
CA VAL A 125 -2.34 12.67 2.60
C VAL A 125 -3.43 11.92 1.87
N VAL A 126 -3.19 10.64 1.60
CA VAL A 126 -4.21 9.69 1.15
C VAL A 126 -4.86 9.08 2.37
N ASN A 127 -6.09 9.50 2.64
CA ASN A 127 -6.88 9.10 3.80
C ASN A 127 -7.41 7.67 3.65
N SER A 128 -7.85 7.31 2.44
CA SER A 128 -8.35 5.97 2.12
C SER A 128 -8.35 5.73 0.61
N VAL A 129 -8.32 4.46 0.23
CA VAL A 129 -8.61 4.00 -1.13
C VAL A 129 -9.67 2.91 -1.04
N PHE A 130 -10.76 3.08 -1.77
CA PHE A 130 -11.91 2.17 -1.69
C PHE A 130 -12.58 1.98 -3.04
N THR A 131 -13.41 0.95 -3.13
CA THR A 131 -14.26 0.69 -4.29
C THR A 131 -15.54 0.00 -3.83
N ALA A 132 -16.64 0.26 -4.53
CA ALA A 132 -17.90 -0.46 -4.34
C ALA A 132 -17.99 -1.71 -5.24
N ALA A 133 -17.00 -1.94 -6.10
CA ALA A 133 -16.99 -3.06 -7.03
C ALA A 133 -16.75 -4.39 -6.31
N ARG A 134 -17.54 -5.41 -6.65
CA ARG A 134 -17.42 -6.75 -6.03
C ARG A 134 -16.16 -7.49 -6.45
N HIS A 135 -15.66 -7.24 -7.66
CA HIS A 135 -14.53 -7.98 -8.27
C HIS A 135 -13.19 -7.27 -8.11
N PHE A 136 -13.18 -6.02 -7.65
CA PHE A 136 -11.96 -5.28 -7.37
C PHE A 136 -11.82 -5.08 -5.87
N HIS A 137 -10.62 -5.32 -5.36
CA HIS A 137 -10.30 -5.17 -3.95
C HIS A 137 -9.06 -4.32 -3.77
N VAL A 138 -9.10 -3.47 -2.75
CA VAL A 138 -7.96 -2.68 -2.32
C VAL A 138 -7.71 -3.00 -0.86
N PRO A 139 -6.50 -3.48 -0.50
CA PRO A 139 -6.14 -3.66 0.90
C PRO A 139 -6.33 -2.33 1.66
N PRO A 140 -6.79 -2.37 2.92
CA PRO A 140 -6.97 -1.15 3.71
C PRO A 140 -5.72 -0.27 3.71
N VAL A 141 -5.88 0.95 3.22
CA VAL A 141 -4.85 1.97 3.24
C VAL A 141 -5.08 2.84 4.46
N HIS A 142 -4.25 2.67 5.49
CA HIS A 142 -4.14 3.64 6.58
C HIS A 142 -3.51 4.93 6.05
N CYS A 143 -3.83 6.09 6.63
CA CYS A 143 -3.35 7.40 6.19
C CYS A 143 -1.90 7.36 5.68
N ARG A 144 -1.70 7.60 4.37
CA ARG A 144 -0.38 7.63 3.74
C ARG A 144 -0.03 9.02 3.26
N VAL A 145 1.12 9.52 3.67
CA VAL A 145 1.67 10.79 3.21
C VAL A 145 2.37 10.58 1.87
N ILE A 146 2.09 11.46 0.91
CA ILE A 146 2.85 11.63 -0.33
C ILE A 146 3.59 12.97 -0.24
N PRO A 147 4.91 12.98 -0.02
CA PRO A 147 5.69 14.22 0.05
C PRO A 147 5.56 15.07 -1.22
N ALA A 148 5.98 16.33 -1.14
CA ALA A 148 6.16 17.18 -2.32
C ALA A 148 7.09 16.49 -3.34
N MET A 149 6.71 16.49 -4.61
CA MET A 149 7.38 15.76 -5.71
C MET A 149 7.56 14.25 -5.46
N GLY A 150 6.87 13.69 -4.46
CA GLY A 150 6.97 12.30 -4.04
C GLY A 150 5.98 11.39 -4.75
N LYS A 151 6.06 10.09 -4.46
CA LYS A 151 5.13 9.08 -4.95
C LYS A 151 4.79 8.03 -3.91
N THR A 152 3.64 7.38 -4.08
CA THR A 152 3.21 6.21 -3.33
C THR A 152 2.63 5.17 -4.28
N SER A 153 2.37 3.95 -3.78
CA SER A 153 1.78 2.88 -4.56
C SER A 153 0.68 2.12 -3.81
N PHE A 154 -0.30 1.65 -4.57
CA PHE A 154 -1.44 0.87 -4.09
C PHE A 154 -1.52 -0.44 -4.85
N ARG A 155 -1.66 -1.55 -4.12
CA ARG A 155 -1.92 -2.86 -4.72
C ARG A 155 -3.41 -3.01 -4.95
N ILE A 156 -3.80 -3.19 -6.20
CA ILE A 156 -5.18 -3.42 -6.59
C ILE A 156 -5.30 -4.88 -6.98
N ILE A 157 -6.33 -5.55 -6.48
CA ILE A 157 -6.59 -6.98 -6.73
C ILE A 157 -7.86 -7.08 -7.56
N PHE A 158 -7.81 -7.85 -8.64
CA PHE A 158 -8.97 -8.23 -9.43
C PHE A 158 -9.23 -9.73 -9.24
N LEU A 159 -10.46 -10.06 -8.82
CA LEU A 159 -10.93 -11.42 -8.62
C LEU A 159 -12.28 -11.57 -9.33
N PRO A 160 -12.28 -11.96 -10.62
CA PRO A 160 -13.53 -12.15 -11.35
C PRO A 160 -14.23 -13.41 -10.83
N THR A 161 -15.53 -13.29 -10.60
CA THR A 161 -16.42 -14.42 -10.25
C THR A 161 -17.43 -14.71 -11.35
N GLU A 162 -17.47 -13.87 -12.38
CA GLU A 162 -18.42 -13.92 -13.49
C GLU A 162 -17.67 -13.73 -14.82
N GLU A 163 -18.21 -14.30 -15.91
CA GLU A 163 -17.61 -14.15 -17.23
C GLU A 163 -17.96 -12.81 -17.87
N GLY A 164 -17.03 -12.26 -18.68
CA GLY A 164 -17.24 -11.05 -19.45
C GLY A 164 -16.35 -9.88 -19.02
N SER A 165 -16.56 -8.73 -19.67
CA SER A 165 -15.86 -7.48 -19.35
C SER A 165 -16.43 -6.85 -18.09
N ILE A 166 -15.55 -6.48 -17.17
CA ILE A 166 -15.88 -5.88 -15.88
C ILE A 166 -15.12 -4.56 -15.79
N GLU A 167 -15.87 -3.47 -15.70
CA GLU A 167 -15.33 -2.11 -15.58
C GLU A 167 -15.85 -1.44 -14.32
N SER A 168 -14.98 -0.67 -13.65
CA SER A 168 -15.36 0.08 -12.46
C SER A 168 -14.41 1.23 -12.14
N SER A 169 -14.60 1.82 -10.96
CA SER A 169 -13.76 2.89 -10.44
C SER A 169 -13.30 2.59 -9.00
N LEU A 170 -12.05 2.93 -8.74
CA LEU A 170 -11.51 3.15 -7.39
C LEU A 170 -11.71 4.61 -7.00
N PHE A 171 -11.82 4.86 -5.70
CA PHE A 171 -11.97 6.19 -5.13
C PHE A 171 -10.83 6.43 -4.14
N ILE A 172 -9.99 7.42 -4.45
CA ILE A 172 -8.83 7.80 -3.65
C ILE A 172 -9.19 9.08 -2.90
N ASN A 173 -9.44 8.98 -1.59
CA ASN A 173 -9.75 10.13 -0.75
C ASN A 173 -8.46 10.78 -0.26
N THR A 174 -8.29 12.07 -0.56
CA THR A 174 -7.10 12.86 -0.25
C THR A 174 -7.43 14.06 0.61
N SER A 175 -6.45 14.55 1.37
CA SER A 175 -6.56 15.77 2.17
C SER A 175 -6.81 17.03 1.35
N SER A 176 -6.18 17.14 0.17
CA SER A 176 -6.06 18.40 -0.56
C SER A 176 -6.88 18.44 -1.86
N TYR A 177 -7.20 17.29 -2.44
CA TYR A 177 -7.91 17.19 -3.73
C TYR A 177 -9.27 16.49 -3.61
N GLY A 178 -9.73 16.20 -2.38
CA GLY A 178 -10.96 15.45 -2.15
C GLY A 178 -10.86 14.01 -2.65
N VAL A 179 -11.97 13.48 -3.19
CA VAL A 179 -12.05 12.11 -3.68
C VAL A 179 -11.79 12.06 -5.18
N LEU A 180 -10.70 11.40 -5.57
CA LEU A 180 -10.27 11.23 -6.96
C LEU A 180 -10.73 9.85 -7.48
N PRO A 181 -11.56 9.79 -8.55
CA PRO A 181 -11.92 8.53 -9.19
C PRO A 181 -10.77 8.03 -10.07
N TYR A 182 -10.57 6.71 -10.12
CA TYR A 182 -9.58 6.07 -11.00
C TYR A 182 -10.17 4.81 -11.65
N HIS A 183 -10.11 4.72 -12.98
CA HIS A 183 -10.75 3.65 -13.74
C HIS A 183 -9.97 2.34 -13.70
N VAL A 184 -10.69 1.23 -13.52
CA VAL A 184 -10.16 -0.14 -13.51
C VAL A 184 -11.02 -1.03 -14.40
N SER A 185 -10.38 -1.97 -15.09
CA SER A 185 -11.07 -2.91 -15.98
C SER A 185 -10.41 -4.29 -15.98
N GLY A 186 -11.12 -5.30 -16.47
CA GLY A 186 -10.61 -6.66 -16.65
C GLY A 186 -11.66 -7.57 -17.25
N ILE A 187 -11.25 -8.75 -17.72
CA ILE A 187 -12.14 -9.72 -18.36
C ILE A 187 -12.09 -11.05 -17.59
N GLY A 188 -13.24 -11.52 -17.10
CA GLY A 188 -13.38 -12.84 -16.51
C GLY A 188 -13.65 -13.91 -17.58
N THR A 189 -12.93 -15.04 -17.54
CA THR A 189 -13.18 -16.19 -18.42
C THR A 189 -13.18 -17.51 -17.66
N ARG A 190 -14.01 -18.48 -18.04
CA ARG A 190 -13.89 -19.84 -17.53
C ARG A 190 -12.64 -20.51 -18.10
N ARG A 191 -12.06 -21.42 -17.32
CA ARG A 191 -11.13 -22.40 -17.88
C ARG A 191 -11.93 -23.29 -18.82
N ILE A 192 -11.69 -23.18 -20.11
CA ILE A 192 -12.11 -24.19 -21.08
C ILE A 192 -11.13 -25.35 -20.89
N SER A 193 -11.53 -26.38 -20.16
CA SER A 193 -10.84 -27.66 -20.27
C SER A 193 -11.14 -28.18 -21.67
N THR A 194 -10.13 -28.25 -22.53
CA THR A 194 -10.19 -29.06 -23.75
C THR A 194 -10.18 -30.54 -23.34
N GLU A 195 -11.24 -30.98 -22.67
CA GLU A 195 -11.55 -32.39 -22.45
C GLU A 195 -12.92 -32.68 -23.05
N GLY A 196 -12.93 -32.74 -24.37
CA GLY A 196 -13.72 -33.74 -25.09
C GLY A 196 -13.12 -35.14 -24.95
N SER A 197 -12.57 -35.48 -23.78
CA SER A 197 -12.25 -36.86 -23.41
C SER A 197 -12.87 -37.09 -22.05
N ALA A 198 -14.16 -37.39 -22.06
CA ALA A 198 -14.84 -37.97 -20.91
C ALA A 198 -14.21 -39.34 -20.60
N LYS A 199 -13.04 -39.35 -19.97
CA LYS A 199 -12.67 -40.47 -19.11
C LYS A 199 -13.25 -40.15 -17.75
N GLN A 200 -14.46 -40.65 -17.54
CA GLN A 200 -15.13 -40.75 -16.26
C GLN A 200 -14.09 -41.14 -15.18
N LEU A 201 -13.65 -40.17 -14.38
CA LEU A 201 -12.84 -40.46 -13.21
C LEU A 201 -13.71 -41.35 -12.29
N PRO A 202 -13.25 -42.55 -11.93
CA PRO A 202 -14.03 -43.45 -11.11
C PRO A 202 -14.18 -42.82 -9.73
N ASN A 203 -15.39 -42.32 -9.46
CA ASN A 203 -16.00 -42.14 -8.15
C ASN A 203 -14.99 -41.94 -7.00
N THR A 204 -14.33 -40.78 -6.97
CA THR A 204 -13.46 -40.42 -5.86
C THR A 204 -14.32 -40.03 -4.67
N TYR A 205 -14.68 -41.04 -3.87
CA TYR A 205 -15.27 -40.83 -2.57
C TYR A 205 -14.31 -40.01 -1.70
N PHE A 206 -14.73 -38.80 -1.33
CA PHE A 206 -14.06 -38.05 -0.27
C PHE A 206 -14.30 -38.78 1.04
N LEU A 207 -13.29 -39.50 1.53
CA LEU A 207 -13.29 -40.04 2.89
C LEU A 207 -13.11 -38.87 3.86
N LEU A 208 -14.21 -38.25 4.25
CA LEU A 208 -14.23 -37.35 5.39
C LEU A 208 -14.02 -38.20 6.65
N PRO A 209 -13.02 -37.88 7.50
CA PRO A 209 -12.86 -38.58 8.76
C PRO A 209 -14.13 -38.40 9.59
N GLN A 210 -14.72 -39.51 10.02
CA GLN A 210 -15.87 -39.49 10.93
C GLN A 210 -15.41 -38.98 12.29
N VAL A 211 -15.82 -37.76 12.65
CA VAL A 211 -15.61 -37.21 14.00
C VAL A 211 -16.57 -37.91 14.95
N GLN A 212 -16.07 -38.83 15.76
CA GLN A 212 -16.89 -39.66 16.65
C GLN A 212 -17.35 -38.92 17.92
N SER A 213 -16.63 -37.90 18.37
CA SER A 213 -17.10 -37.02 19.45
C SER A 213 -16.30 -35.71 19.48
N ILE A 214 -16.97 -34.63 19.86
CA ILE A 214 -16.34 -33.35 20.19
C ILE A 214 -16.58 -33.13 21.68
N GLN A 215 -15.54 -33.29 22.50
CA GLN A 215 -15.61 -33.01 23.93
C GLN A 215 -15.47 -31.49 24.12
N LEU A 216 -16.58 -30.82 24.45
CA LEU A 216 -16.56 -29.43 24.86
C LEU A 216 -16.21 -29.36 26.34
N SER A 217 -14.96 -29.00 26.64
CA SER A 217 -14.57 -28.66 28.01
C SER A 217 -15.24 -27.35 28.41
N GLN A 218 -16.23 -27.41 29.30
CA GLN A 218 -16.76 -26.22 29.98
C GLN A 218 -15.70 -25.69 30.94
N THR A 219 -15.20 -24.49 30.66
CA THR A 219 -14.47 -23.69 31.65
C THR A 219 -15.49 -23.12 32.64
N GLN A 220 -15.39 -23.54 33.90
CA GLN A 220 -16.09 -22.94 35.03
C GLN A 220 -15.27 -21.78 35.60
#